data_AF-A0A024JSY3-F1
#
_entry.id   AF-A0A024JSY3-F1
#
_cell.length_a   1.000
_cell.length_b   1.000
_cell.length_c   1.000
_cell.angle_alpha   90.00
_cell.angle_beta   90.00
_cell.angle_gamma   90.00
#
_symmetry.space_group_name_H-M   'P 1'
#
loop_
_entity.id
_entity.type
_entity.pdbx_description
1 polymer ?
#
loop_
_entity_poly.entity_id
_entity_poly.type
_entity_poly.pdbx_seq_one_letter_code
_entity_poly.pdbx_strand_id
1 'polypeptide(L)'
;MVGEIAARGDGKILAIRSNVLADHGAFNGTAAPVKYPAGFFGVFTGSYDLEAAYCHMTAVYTNKAPGGVAYACSFRITEAVYFVERLVDCLAFDLKMDPAELRLRNLLRPEQFPYRSKTGWVYDSGDYETTMRKAMDMIGYDALRAEQRERRERGELMGIGMSFFTEAVGAGPRKDMDILGLGMADGCELRVHPTGKAVVRLSVQTQGQGHETTFAQIVAEELGIPPDDIDVVHGDTDQTPFGLGTYGSRSTPVSGAAAALVARKVRDKAKIIAAGMLEVSVADLDWEKGKFHVKGDPSAAVTIADIAMRAHGAGDLPEGIEGGLDAQICYNPENLTYPYGAYFCVVDIDPGTAVVKVRRFLAVDDCGTQINPMIIEGQVHGGIVDGIGMALMEMIAFDEEGNCLGGSLMDYLIPTAVEVPHLETGHTVTPSPHHPIGAKGIGESATVGSPPAVVNAVVDALAPFGVRHADMPLTPSRVWEAMQGRARPPI
;
A
#
# COMPACT_ATOMS: atom_id res chain seq x y z
N MET A 1 9.71 18.68 -8.72
CA MET A 1 9.60 19.06 -7.29
C MET A 1 10.95 19.59 -6.82
N VAL A 2 10.98 20.60 -5.95
CA VAL A 2 12.22 21.08 -5.32
C VAL A 2 12.16 20.79 -3.83
N GLY A 3 13.19 20.11 -3.32
CA GLY A 3 13.26 19.69 -1.93
C GLY A 3 14.51 20.19 -1.22
N GLU A 4 14.36 20.45 0.07
CA GLU A 4 15.44 20.85 0.96
C GLU A 4 15.38 19.98 2.22
N ILE A 5 16.54 19.54 2.68
CA ILE A 5 16.71 18.73 3.88
C ILE A 5 17.74 19.39 4.79
N ALA A 6 17.38 19.57 6.06
CA ALA A 6 18.27 20.06 7.10
C ALA A 6 18.67 18.90 8.00
N ALA A 7 19.96 18.75 8.26
CA ALA A 7 20.49 17.69 9.12
C ALA A 7 21.69 18.19 9.92
N ARG A 8 21.96 17.51 11.04
CA ARG A 8 23.22 17.65 11.79
C ARG A 8 24.34 16.92 11.05
N GLY A 9 25.60 17.29 11.33
CA GLY A 9 26.77 16.63 10.75
C GLY A 9 26.91 15.15 11.09
N ASP A 10 26.21 14.67 12.13
CA ASP A 10 26.09 13.25 12.48
C ASP A 10 24.91 12.55 11.77
N GLY A 11 24.28 13.19 10.78
CA GLY A 11 23.20 12.57 9.99
C GLY A 11 21.82 12.58 10.61
N LYS A 12 21.60 13.19 11.80
CA LYS A 12 20.24 13.38 12.33
C LYS A 12 19.47 14.40 11.47
N ILE A 13 18.38 13.96 10.84
CA ILE A 13 17.47 14.80 10.05
C ILE A 13 16.66 15.68 11.01
N LEU A 14 16.65 16.98 10.75
CA LEU A 14 15.97 18.00 11.55
C LEU A 14 14.71 18.51 10.86
N ALA A 15 14.79 18.79 9.56
CA ALA A 15 13.66 19.34 8.84
C ALA A 15 13.66 19.01 7.35
N ILE A 16 12.47 18.99 6.76
CA ILE A 16 12.27 18.82 5.32
C ILE A 16 11.32 19.90 4.81
N ARG A 17 11.69 20.54 3.70
CA ARG A 17 10.86 21.54 3.02
C ARG A 17 10.65 21.16 1.55
N SER A 18 9.42 21.27 1.08
CA SER A 18 9.03 20.98 -0.31
C SER A 18 8.36 22.17 -0.99
N ASN A 19 8.73 22.41 -2.25
CA ASN A 19 8.01 23.25 -3.19
C ASN A 19 7.65 22.42 -4.43
N VAL A 20 6.36 22.25 -4.69
CA VAL A 20 5.83 21.45 -5.80
C VAL A 20 5.11 22.34 -6.80
N LEU A 21 5.46 22.21 -8.07
CA LEU A 21 4.67 22.71 -9.19
C LEU A 21 3.99 21.50 -9.84
N ALA A 22 2.66 21.44 -9.75
CA ALA A 22 1.86 20.32 -10.23
C ALA A 22 1.11 20.73 -11.52
N ASP A 23 1.42 20.06 -12.62
CA ASP A 23 0.69 20.22 -13.88
C ASP A 23 -0.60 19.37 -13.84
N HIS A 24 -1.77 20.02 -13.93
CA HIS A 24 -3.08 19.37 -13.85
C HIS A 24 -3.75 19.22 -15.24
N GLY A 25 -3.08 19.59 -16.33
CA GLY A 25 -3.67 19.64 -17.66
C GLY A 25 -4.69 20.77 -17.81
N ALA A 26 -5.62 20.65 -18.77
CA ALA A 26 -6.53 21.74 -19.12
C ALA A 26 -7.65 21.96 -18.10
N PHE A 27 -7.98 20.91 -17.33
CA PHE A 27 -9.05 20.93 -16.33
C PHE A 27 -8.57 20.21 -15.08
N ASN A 28 -9.01 20.67 -13.90
CA ASN A 28 -8.69 19.96 -12.67
C ASN A 28 -9.55 18.69 -12.54
N GLY A 29 -9.05 17.59 -13.09
CA GLY A 29 -9.64 16.25 -13.00
C GLY A 29 -9.00 15.36 -11.94
N THR A 30 -8.28 15.93 -10.97
CA THR A 30 -7.62 15.15 -9.91
C THR A 30 -8.65 14.45 -9.02
N ALA A 31 -8.57 13.12 -8.94
CA ALA A 31 -9.38 12.33 -8.02
C ALA A 31 -8.76 12.35 -6.62
N ALA A 32 -9.33 13.09 -5.68
CA ALA A 32 -8.87 13.14 -4.30
C ALA A 32 -10.03 13.47 -3.35
N PRO A 33 -9.90 13.19 -2.04
CA PRO A 33 -10.84 13.69 -1.05
C PRO A 33 -10.94 15.22 -1.11
N VAL A 34 -12.14 15.79 -0.98
CA VAL A 34 -12.39 17.21 -1.32
C VAL A 34 -11.51 18.18 -0.52
N LYS A 35 -11.23 17.87 0.74
CA LYS A 35 -10.38 18.70 1.62
C LYS A 35 -8.87 18.54 1.36
N TYR A 36 -8.49 17.66 0.44
CA TYR A 36 -7.11 17.28 0.15
C TYR A 36 -6.78 17.52 -1.33
N PRO A 37 -6.72 18.79 -1.79
CA PRO A 37 -6.46 19.11 -3.19
C PRO A 37 -5.07 18.67 -3.69
N ALA A 38 -4.14 18.43 -2.77
CA ALA A 38 -2.81 17.86 -3.03
C ALA A 38 -2.74 16.35 -2.73
N GLY A 39 -3.89 15.69 -2.58
CA GLY A 39 -3.97 14.33 -2.04
C GLY A 39 -3.32 14.22 -0.65
N PHE A 40 -2.70 13.07 -0.41
CA PHE A 40 -1.94 12.71 0.77
C PHE A 40 -0.45 12.99 0.63
N PHE A 41 -0.05 13.92 -0.25
CA PHE A 41 1.34 14.36 -0.36
C PHE A 41 1.94 14.79 0.99
N GLY A 42 1.10 15.25 1.93
CA GLY A 42 1.51 15.57 3.30
C GLY A 42 2.24 14.46 4.07
N VAL A 43 2.23 13.22 3.59
CA VAL A 43 3.01 12.09 4.14
C VAL A 43 4.50 12.16 3.74
N PHE A 44 4.95 13.19 3.00
CA PHE A 44 6.34 13.37 2.55
C PHE A 44 7.41 13.44 3.66
N THR A 45 7.03 13.45 4.94
CA THR A 45 7.98 13.23 6.04
C THR A 45 8.50 11.80 6.09
N GLY A 46 7.80 10.88 5.40
CA GLY A 46 8.18 9.49 5.25
C GLY A 46 8.22 8.77 6.59
N SER A 47 9.25 7.94 6.72
CA SER A 47 9.45 7.01 7.84
C SER A 47 10.36 7.58 8.93
N TYR A 48 10.60 8.90 8.92
CA TYR A 48 11.68 9.54 9.67
C TYR A 48 11.18 10.44 10.80
N ASP A 49 11.86 10.39 11.93
CA ASP A 49 11.61 11.28 13.06
C ASP A 49 12.36 12.61 12.89
N LEU A 50 11.63 13.66 12.52
CA LEU A 50 12.14 15.01 12.27
C LEU A 50 11.42 16.06 13.12
N GLU A 51 12.02 17.24 13.27
CA GLU A 51 11.51 18.30 14.15
C GLU A 51 10.52 19.24 13.45
N ALA A 52 10.74 19.54 12.16
CA ALA A 52 9.90 20.46 11.40
C ALA A 52 9.71 20.04 9.93
N ALA A 53 8.51 20.23 9.40
CA ALA A 53 8.23 19.99 7.98
C ALA A 53 7.34 21.09 7.40
N TYR A 54 7.57 21.44 6.14
CA TYR A 54 6.70 22.36 5.40
C TYR A 54 6.59 21.95 3.93
N CYS A 55 5.38 22.03 3.38
CA CYS A 55 5.14 21.81 1.96
C CYS A 55 4.29 22.96 1.40
N HIS A 56 4.70 23.43 0.22
CA HIS A 56 3.92 24.32 -0.63
C HIS A 56 3.72 23.65 -1.99
N MET A 57 2.48 23.63 -2.49
CA MET A 57 2.13 23.09 -3.80
C MET A 57 1.33 24.12 -4.60
N THR A 58 1.75 24.36 -5.83
CA THR A 58 1.05 25.19 -6.81
C THR A 58 0.58 24.29 -7.94
N ALA A 59 -0.73 24.17 -8.11
CA ALA A 59 -1.33 23.52 -9.27
C ALA A 59 -1.46 24.53 -10.43
N VAL A 60 -1.11 24.11 -11.64
CA VAL A 60 -1.20 24.93 -12.86
C VAL A 60 -1.97 24.21 -13.96
N TYR A 61 -2.66 25.01 -14.78
CA TYR A 61 -3.30 24.51 -15.99
C TYR A 61 -2.33 24.57 -17.17
N THR A 62 -2.41 23.55 -18.03
CA THR A 62 -1.64 23.46 -19.28
C THR A 62 -2.53 22.85 -20.38
N ASN A 63 -2.09 22.91 -21.64
CA ASN A 63 -2.82 22.32 -22.76
C ASN A 63 -2.62 20.78 -22.86
N LYS A 64 -2.81 20.06 -21.76
CA LYS A 64 -2.70 18.58 -21.67
C LYS A 64 -4.01 17.97 -21.17
N ALA A 65 -4.16 16.65 -21.31
CA ALA A 65 -5.29 15.92 -20.74
C ALA A 65 -5.33 16.10 -19.20
N PRO A 66 -6.54 16.13 -18.59
CA PRO A 66 -6.66 16.23 -17.14
C PRO A 66 -6.24 14.92 -16.46
N GLY A 67 -5.95 14.99 -15.15
CA GLY A 67 -5.71 13.80 -14.34
C GLY A 67 -4.86 14.10 -13.11
N GLY A 68 -3.78 13.32 -12.97
CA GLY A 68 -2.79 13.48 -11.91
C GLY A 68 -2.80 12.32 -10.90
N VAL A 69 -3.92 12.12 -10.19
CA VAL A 69 -4.08 10.97 -9.30
C VAL A 69 -4.63 9.80 -10.11
N ALA A 70 -3.76 8.85 -10.42
CA ALA A 70 -4.03 7.57 -11.08
C ALA A 70 -2.84 6.62 -10.83
N TYR A 71 -2.85 5.44 -11.46
CA TYR A 71 -1.68 4.55 -11.54
C TYR A 71 -1.08 4.20 -10.16
N ALA A 72 -1.94 3.69 -9.26
CA ALA A 72 -1.54 3.18 -7.95
C ALA A 72 -0.74 4.17 -7.10
N CYS A 73 -1.18 5.44 -7.04
CA CYS A 73 -0.45 6.51 -6.36
C CYS A 73 -0.91 6.83 -4.93
N SER A 74 -1.93 6.13 -4.40
CA SER A 74 -2.49 6.37 -3.06
C SER A 74 -2.78 7.85 -2.76
N PHE A 75 -3.28 8.59 -3.76
CA PHE A 75 -3.47 10.05 -3.69
C PHE A 75 -2.15 10.83 -3.48
N ARG A 76 -1.19 10.72 -4.39
CA ARG A 76 0.09 11.47 -4.37
C ARG A 76 1.15 10.98 -3.37
N ILE A 77 1.02 9.76 -2.86
CA ILE A 77 2.04 9.17 -1.97
C ILE A 77 3.24 8.67 -2.76
N THR A 78 3.07 8.23 -4.01
CA THR A 78 4.19 7.96 -4.93
C THR A 78 5.14 9.15 -5.00
N GLU A 79 4.62 10.37 -5.23
CA GLU A 79 5.45 11.58 -5.25
C GLU A 79 6.04 11.92 -3.88
N ALA A 80 5.30 11.72 -2.79
CA ALA A 80 5.77 12.01 -1.43
C ALA A 80 6.93 11.10 -1.00
N VAL A 81 6.81 9.80 -1.28
CA VAL A 81 7.84 8.79 -1.00
C VAL A 81 9.04 8.98 -1.92
N TYR A 82 8.82 9.22 -3.22
CA TYR A 82 9.91 9.53 -4.14
C TYR A 82 10.69 10.76 -3.66
N PHE A 83 9.99 11.82 -3.27
CA PHE A 83 10.60 13.05 -2.77
C PHE A 83 11.49 12.83 -1.55
N VAL A 84 10.97 12.16 -0.52
CA VAL A 84 11.73 11.98 0.73
C VAL A 84 12.90 11.02 0.56
N GLU A 85 12.71 9.91 -0.17
CA GLU A 85 13.77 8.92 -0.37
C GLU A 85 14.90 9.46 -1.25
N ARG A 86 14.59 10.29 -2.24
CA ARG A 86 15.61 11.00 -3.03
C ARG A 86 16.37 12.02 -2.18
N LEU A 87 15.70 12.76 -1.30
CA LEU A 87 16.36 13.72 -0.41
C LEU A 87 17.30 13.05 0.59
N VAL A 88 16.88 11.93 1.18
CA VAL A 88 17.70 11.17 2.13
C VAL A 88 18.95 10.61 1.44
N ASP A 89 18.81 10.12 0.21
CA ASP A 89 19.95 9.61 -0.56
C ASP A 89 20.90 10.75 -1.00
N CYS A 90 20.37 11.90 -1.38
CA CYS A 90 21.16 13.12 -1.63
C CYS A 90 21.91 13.58 -0.37
N LEU A 91 21.30 13.47 0.81
CA LEU A 91 21.93 13.80 2.07
C LEU A 91 23.04 12.79 2.42
N ALA A 92 22.82 11.49 2.20
CA ALA A 92 23.83 10.46 2.39
C ALA A 92 25.06 10.71 1.52
N PHE A 93 24.85 11.08 0.25
CA PHE A 93 25.91 11.47 -0.67
C PHE A 93 26.73 12.65 -0.14
N ASP A 94 26.06 13.73 0.30
CA ASP A 94 26.75 14.95 0.79
C ASP A 94 27.53 14.70 2.08
N LEU A 95 26.96 13.91 3.00
CA LEU A 95 27.60 13.53 4.26
C LEU A 95 28.66 12.44 4.10
N LYS A 96 28.75 11.82 2.92
CA LYS A 96 29.57 10.62 2.66
C LYS A 96 29.27 9.51 3.67
N MET A 97 27.99 9.35 3.99
CA MET A 97 27.46 8.35 4.91
C MET A 97 26.85 7.20 4.14
N ASP A 98 26.89 5.99 4.69
CA ASP A 98 26.15 4.88 4.12
C ASP A 98 24.63 5.17 4.15
N PRO A 99 23.91 5.02 3.03
CA PRO A 99 22.49 5.38 2.96
C PRO A 99 21.57 4.46 3.79
N ALA A 100 21.98 3.23 4.12
CA ALA A 100 21.24 2.37 5.04
C ALA A 100 21.48 2.81 6.49
N GLU A 101 22.72 3.15 6.85
CA GLU A 101 23.05 3.70 8.17
C GLU A 101 22.31 5.01 8.45
N LEU A 102 22.27 5.93 7.47
CA LEU A 102 21.55 7.20 7.59
C LEU A 102 20.06 6.96 7.85
N ARG A 103 19.45 6.00 7.15
CA ARG A 103 18.04 5.63 7.38
C ARG A 103 17.85 5.07 8.78
N LEU A 104 18.57 4.02 9.17
CA LEU A 104 18.47 3.38 10.48
C LEU A 104 18.57 4.37 11.64
N ARG A 105 19.42 5.40 11.51
CA ARG A 105 19.58 6.46 12.51
C ARG A 105 18.35 7.36 12.67
N ASN A 106 17.52 7.47 11.64
CA ASN A 106 16.40 8.41 11.57
C ASN A 106 15.02 7.75 11.53
N LEU A 107 14.92 6.43 11.34
CA LEU A 107 13.65 5.71 11.33
C LEU A 107 12.89 5.90 12.65
N LEU A 108 11.56 5.97 12.56
CA LEU A 108 10.69 5.92 13.72
C LEU A 108 10.86 4.58 14.47
N ARG A 109 10.89 4.65 15.80
CA ARG A 109 10.99 3.49 16.67
C ARG A 109 9.61 2.94 17.05
N PRO A 110 9.46 1.63 17.31
CA PRO A 110 8.17 1.02 17.61
C PRO A 110 7.39 1.68 18.75
N GLU A 111 8.09 2.12 19.80
CA GLU A 111 7.49 2.78 20.97
C GLU A 111 6.95 4.20 20.68
N GLN A 112 7.22 4.76 19.50
CA GLN A 112 6.70 6.07 19.08
C GLN A 112 5.29 5.97 18.49
N PHE A 113 4.79 4.77 18.19
CA PHE A 113 3.46 4.57 17.60
C PHE A 113 2.37 4.50 18.68
N PRO A 114 1.18 5.10 18.44
CA PRO A 114 0.80 5.87 17.25
C PRO A 114 1.54 7.20 17.13
N TYR A 115 2.14 7.47 15.97
CA TYR A 115 3.04 8.61 15.76
C TYR A 115 2.34 9.74 15.02
N ARG A 116 2.31 10.94 15.62
CA ARG A 116 1.82 12.15 14.94
C ARG A 116 2.96 12.83 14.18
N SER A 117 2.94 12.71 12.86
CA SER A 117 3.85 13.42 11.95
C SER A 117 3.74 14.94 12.06
N LYS A 118 4.77 15.66 11.62
CA LYS A 118 4.80 17.13 11.65
C LYS A 118 3.81 17.78 10.69
N THR A 119 3.24 17.00 9.77
CA THR A 119 2.20 17.42 8.83
C THR A 119 0.79 16.99 9.29
N GLY A 120 0.67 16.34 10.46
CA GLY A 120 -0.60 16.09 11.14
C GLY A 120 -1.17 14.68 11.03
N TRP A 121 -0.61 13.83 10.16
CA TRP A 121 -0.98 12.41 10.03
C TRP A 121 -0.61 11.61 11.28
N VAL A 122 -1.44 10.63 11.64
CA VAL A 122 -1.24 9.78 12.83
C VAL A 122 -1.00 8.36 12.37
N TYR A 123 0.26 7.94 12.32
CA TYR A 123 0.63 6.60 11.87
C TYR A 123 0.20 5.57 12.91
N ASP A 124 -0.37 4.47 12.47
CA ASP A 124 -1.06 3.52 13.35
C ASP A 124 -0.11 2.59 14.12
N SER A 125 0.86 1.99 13.42
CA SER A 125 1.89 1.10 13.99
C SER A 125 3.07 0.89 13.03
N GLY A 126 4.24 0.52 13.55
CA GLY A 126 5.39 0.15 12.72
C GLY A 126 6.57 -0.40 13.51
N ASP A 127 7.32 -1.33 12.91
CA ASP A 127 8.63 -1.80 13.36
C ASP A 127 9.67 -1.71 12.23
N TYR A 128 10.14 -0.48 12.04
CA TYR A 128 10.86 -0.09 10.85
C TYR A 128 12.29 -0.62 10.83
N GLU A 129 12.98 -0.57 11.98
CA GLU A 129 14.35 -1.08 12.10
C GLU A 129 14.40 -2.59 11.84
N THR A 130 13.49 -3.36 12.43
CA THR A 130 13.41 -4.81 12.19
C THR A 130 13.21 -5.12 10.71
N THR A 131 12.33 -4.38 10.04
CA THR A 131 12.02 -4.58 8.62
C THR A 131 13.19 -4.19 7.72
N MET A 132 13.85 -3.06 8.00
CA MET A 132 15.06 -2.62 7.29
C MET A 132 16.19 -3.65 7.43
N ARG A 133 16.46 -4.11 8.66
CA ARG A 133 17.51 -5.11 8.92
C ARG A 133 17.23 -6.44 8.23
N LYS A 134 15.98 -6.92 8.28
CA LYS A 134 15.56 -8.12 7.55
C LYS A 134 15.83 -7.99 6.05
N ALA A 135 15.47 -6.85 5.45
CA ALA A 135 15.73 -6.61 4.04
C ALA A 135 17.24 -6.55 3.71
N MET A 136 18.04 -5.89 4.55
CA MET A 136 19.51 -5.86 4.42
C MET A 136 20.13 -7.25 4.50
N ASP A 137 19.65 -8.10 5.40
CA ASP A 137 20.12 -9.48 5.57
C ASP A 137 19.74 -10.34 4.34
N MET A 138 18.48 -10.26 3.90
CA MET A 138 17.98 -11.00 2.73
C MET A 138 18.70 -10.63 1.43
N ILE A 139 18.98 -9.34 1.20
CA ILE A 139 19.73 -8.90 0.01
C ILE A 139 21.23 -9.18 0.15
N GLY A 140 21.76 -9.35 1.38
CA GLY A 140 23.19 -9.47 1.63
C GLY A 140 23.92 -8.13 1.42
N TYR A 141 23.39 -7.06 2.03
CA TYR A 141 23.82 -5.68 1.79
C TYR A 141 25.32 -5.44 1.91
N ASP A 142 25.96 -5.97 2.96
CA ASP A 142 27.40 -5.78 3.19
C ASP A 142 28.26 -6.42 2.10
N ALA A 143 27.85 -7.61 1.62
CA ALA A 143 28.52 -8.30 0.53
C ALA A 143 28.37 -7.53 -0.78
N LEU A 144 27.18 -6.97 -1.06
CA LEU A 144 26.95 -6.12 -2.22
C LEU A 144 27.78 -4.84 -2.18
N ARG A 145 27.91 -4.20 -1.01
CA ARG A 145 28.77 -3.02 -0.85
C ARG A 145 30.25 -3.35 -1.05
N ALA A 146 30.69 -4.54 -0.63
CA ALA A 146 32.06 -5.01 -0.92
C ALA A 146 32.27 -5.26 -2.42
N GLU A 147 31.34 -5.95 -3.06
CA GLU A 147 31.34 -6.21 -4.51
C GLU A 147 31.39 -4.90 -5.31
N GLN A 148 30.54 -3.92 -4.94
CA GLN A 148 30.49 -2.63 -5.60
C GLN A 148 31.84 -1.90 -5.56
N ARG A 149 32.54 -1.91 -4.42
CA ARG A 149 33.87 -1.28 -4.30
C ARG A 149 34.87 -1.94 -5.26
N GLU A 150 34.91 -3.27 -5.27
CA GLU A 150 35.79 -4.06 -6.14
C GLU A 150 35.50 -3.80 -7.64
N ARG A 151 34.22 -3.70 -8.00
CA ARG A 151 33.78 -3.43 -9.38
C ARG A 151 34.09 -2.00 -9.82
N ARG A 152 33.93 -1.03 -8.95
CA ARG A 152 34.31 0.37 -9.22
C ARG A 152 35.81 0.51 -9.48
N GLU A 153 36.67 -0.26 -8.81
CA GLU A 153 38.11 -0.29 -9.09
C GLU A 153 38.43 -0.79 -10.51
N ARG A 154 37.55 -1.60 -11.10
CA ARG A 154 37.63 -2.05 -12.51
C ARG A 154 36.96 -1.12 -13.51
N GLY A 155 36.39 0.00 -13.06
CA GLY A 155 35.63 0.92 -13.91
C GLY A 155 34.23 0.43 -14.28
N GLU A 156 33.71 -0.61 -13.60
CA GLU A 156 32.36 -1.10 -13.79
C GLU A 156 31.36 -0.27 -12.96
N LEU A 157 30.16 -0.04 -13.50
CA LEU A 157 29.12 0.77 -12.87
C LEU A 157 28.06 -0.12 -12.23
N MET A 158 28.26 -0.42 -10.95
CA MET A 158 27.29 -1.14 -10.11
C MET A 158 26.65 -0.17 -9.12
N GLY A 159 25.33 -0.21 -9.03
CA GLY A 159 24.54 0.63 -8.13
C GLY A 159 23.67 -0.17 -7.17
N ILE A 160 23.55 0.32 -5.93
CA ILE A 160 22.72 -0.27 -4.88
C ILE A 160 21.81 0.82 -4.35
N GLY A 161 20.54 0.75 -4.75
CA GLY A 161 19.50 1.66 -4.32
C GLY A 161 18.60 1.04 -3.28
N MET A 162 18.01 1.90 -2.45
CA MET A 162 17.02 1.49 -1.47
C MET A 162 15.91 2.52 -1.32
N SER A 163 14.73 2.06 -0.93
CA SER A 163 13.61 2.88 -0.50
C SER A 163 13.06 2.30 0.80
N PHE A 164 13.00 3.11 1.86
CA PHE A 164 12.26 2.76 3.07
C PHE A 164 11.05 3.68 3.21
N PHE A 165 9.86 3.18 2.92
CA PHE A 165 8.67 4.01 2.78
C PHE A 165 7.61 3.70 3.83
N THR A 166 6.81 4.72 4.15
CA THR A 166 5.56 4.58 4.91
C THR A 166 4.43 5.06 4.01
N GLU A 167 3.44 4.20 3.84
CA GLU A 167 2.22 4.47 3.07
C GLU A 167 1.12 5.04 3.99
N ALA A 168 0.05 5.56 3.39
CA ALA A 168 -1.16 5.98 4.09
C ALA A 168 -2.39 5.65 3.24
N VAL A 169 -3.02 4.52 3.55
CA VAL A 169 -4.07 3.92 2.72
C VAL A 169 -5.33 3.66 3.54
N GLY A 170 -6.45 3.42 2.87
CA GLY A 170 -7.74 3.31 3.56
C GLY A 170 -8.41 4.66 3.80
N ALA A 171 -8.33 5.57 2.81
CA ALA A 171 -9.03 6.84 2.81
C ALA A 171 -10.51 6.63 3.20
N GLY A 172 -10.93 7.26 4.31
CA GLY A 172 -12.15 6.83 4.98
C GLY A 172 -12.71 7.68 6.12
N PRO A 173 -11.90 8.27 7.02
CA PRO A 173 -12.43 9.00 8.17
C PRO A 173 -13.40 10.12 7.77
N ARG A 174 -14.70 9.90 8.03
CA ARG A 174 -15.81 10.74 7.53
C ARG A 174 -15.72 12.20 7.97
N LYS A 175 -15.06 12.48 9.10
CA LYS A 175 -14.83 13.84 9.61
C LYS A 175 -14.09 14.70 8.58
N ASP A 176 -13.12 14.11 7.89
CA ASP A 176 -12.13 14.84 7.10
C ASP A 176 -12.13 14.42 5.62
N MET A 177 -12.65 13.23 5.28
CA MET A 177 -12.53 12.66 3.93
C MET A 177 -13.89 12.31 3.31
N ASP A 178 -14.16 12.92 2.17
CA ASP A 178 -15.33 12.71 1.33
C ASP A 178 -14.98 12.78 -0.16
N ILE A 179 -15.76 12.09 -0.99
CA ILE A 179 -15.76 12.27 -2.44
C ILE A 179 -17.08 12.94 -2.80
N LEU A 180 -17.00 14.20 -3.26
CA LEU A 180 -18.18 14.98 -3.68
C LEU A 180 -19.29 15.03 -2.60
N GLY A 181 -18.94 15.18 -1.32
CA GLY A 181 -19.89 15.20 -0.20
C GLY A 181 -20.23 13.82 0.39
N LEU A 182 -19.79 12.73 -0.24
CA LEU A 182 -20.03 11.37 0.22
C LEU A 182 -18.87 10.92 1.11
N GLY A 183 -19.14 10.73 2.42
CA GLY A 183 -18.13 10.24 3.36
C GLY A 183 -17.56 8.90 2.91
N MET A 184 -16.24 8.72 3.03
CA MET A 184 -15.51 7.59 2.42
C MET A 184 -15.64 6.26 3.17
N ALA A 185 -16.84 5.94 3.64
CA ALA A 185 -17.20 4.67 4.26
C ALA A 185 -17.49 3.58 3.22
N ASP A 186 -17.50 2.31 3.63
CA ASP A 186 -17.98 1.21 2.78
C ASP A 186 -19.07 0.39 3.46
N GLY A 187 -20.00 -0.09 2.65
CA GLY A 187 -21.06 -0.99 3.04
C GLY A 187 -20.69 -2.45 2.86
N CYS A 188 -21.20 -3.30 3.75
CA CYS A 188 -21.14 -4.75 3.62
C CYS A 188 -22.43 -5.39 4.14
N GLU A 189 -22.99 -6.32 3.38
CA GLU A 189 -24.11 -7.18 3.75
C GLU A 189 -23.63 -8.64 3.75
N LEU A 190 -24.02 -9.41 4.75
CA LEU A 190 -23.78 -10.84 4.80
C LEU A 190 -25.08 -11.57 5.06
N ARG A 191 -25.36 -12.55 4.21
CA ARG A 191 -26.52 -13.46 4.31
C ARG A 191 -26.03 -14.89 4.42
N VAL A 192 -26.48 -15.61 5.44
CA VAL A 192 -26.27 -17.05 5.55
C VAL A 192 -27.57 -17.77 5.16
N HIS A 193 -27.47 -18.63 4.15
CA HIS A 193 -28.56 -19.45 3.63
C HIS A 193 -28.92 -20.60 4.59
N PRO A 194 -30.13 -21.19 4.48
CA PRO A 194 -30.56 -22.28 5.35
C PRO A 194 -29.60 -23.48 5.40
N THR A 195 -28.84 -23.73 4.33
CA THR A 195 -27.87 -24.83 4.24
C THR A 195 -26.50 -24.51 4.86
N GLY A 196 -26.31 -23.31 5.43
CA GLY A 196 -25.02 -22.86 5.98
C GLY A 196 -24.05 -22.22 4.98
N LYS A 197 -24.38 -22.20 3.68
CA LYS A 197 -23.66 -21.40 2.66
C LYS A 197 -23.95 -19.91 2.86
N ALA A 198 -23.14 -19.02 2.32
CA ALA A 198 -23.35 -17.58 2.47
C ALA A 198 -23.12 -16.78 1.19
N VAL A 199 -23.67 -15.57 1.18
CA VAL A 199 -23.37 -14.52 0.19
C VAL A 199 -22.94 -13.28 0.95
N VAL A 200 -21.76 -12.76 0.63
CA VAL A 200 -21.28 -11.46 1.12
C VAL A 200 -21.31 -10.44 -0.02
N ARG A 201 -22.00 -9.33 0.19
CA ARG A 201 -22.10 -8.23 -0.78
C ARG A 201 -21.32 -7.01 -0.30
N LEU A 202 -20.47 -6.48 -1.15
CA LEU A 202 -19.51 -5.44 -0.81
C LEU A 202 -19.66 -4.25 -1.75
N SER A 203 -19.41 -3.05 -1.24
CA SER A 203 -19.44 -1.81 -2.02
C SER A 203 -18.18 -1.53 -2.84
N VAL A 204 -17.13 -2.34 -2.67
CA VAL A 204 -15.90 -2.27 -3.48
C VAL A 204 -16.16 -2.77 -4.91
N GLN A 205 -15.16 -2.61 -5.77
CA GLN A 205 -15.15 -3.28 -7.06
C GLN A 205 -13.75 -3.86 -7.28
N THR A 206 -13.65 -5.09 -7.73
CA THR A 206 -12.36 -5.69 -8.10
C THR A 206 -11.95 -5.24 -9.51
N GLN A 207 -10.64 -5.18 -9.75
CA GLN A 207 -9.99 -5.02 -11.06
C GLN A 207 -8.90 -6.10 -11.27
N GLY A 208 -8.89 -7.16 -10.44
CA GLY A 208 -7.90 -8.26 -10.54
C GLY A 208 -7.15 -8.57 -9.24
N GLN A 209 -7.36 -7.82 -8.16
CA GLN A 209 -6.70 -7.98 -6.86
C GLN A 209 -7.24 -9.14 -6.01
N GLY A 210 -8.19 -9.93 -6.52
CA GLY A 210 -8.68 -11.15 -5.86
C GLY A 210 -9.63 -10.91 -4.68
N HIS A 211 -10.52 -9.92 -4.79
CA HIS A 211 -11.55 -9.67 -3.77
C HIS A 211 -12.46 -10.87 -3.53
N GLU A 212 -12.86 -11.57 -4.60
CA GLU A 212 -13.73 -12.74 -4.54
C GLU A 212 -13.18 -13.84 -3.64
N THR A 213 -11.85 -14.00 -3.61
CA THR A 213 -11.18 -14.95 -2.73
C THR A 213 -10.95 -14.38 -1.34
N THR A 214 -10.36 -13.19 -1.25
CA THR A 214 -9.90 -12.62 0.03
C THR A 214 -11.04 -12.27 0.97
N PHE A 215 -12.15 -11.74 0.47
CA PHE A 215 -13.31 -11.43 1.32
C PHE A 215 -14.04 -12.69 1.79
N ALA A 216 -14.11 -13.73 0.97
CA ALA A 216 -14.61 -15.04 1.40
C ALA A 216 -13.75 -15.60 2.55
N GLN A 217 -12.42 -15.46 2.48
CA GLN A 217 -11.51 -15.87 3.56
C GLN A 217 -11.74 -15.09 4.87
N ILE A 218 -12.01 -13.78 4.81
CA ILE A 218 -12.34 -12.99 6.02
C ILE A 218 -13.62 -13.51 6.68
N VAL A 219 -14.67 -13.72 5.89
CA VAL A 219 -15.96 -14.22 6.41
C VAL A 219 -15.82 -15.65 6.94
N ALA A 220 -15.06 -16.49 6.23
CA ALA A 220 -14.75 -17.86 6.65
C ALA A 220 -14.02 -17.91 7.99
N GLU A 221 -13.06 -17.01 8.22
CA GLU A 221 -12.32 -16.94 9.49
C GLU A 221 -13.26 -16.59 10.66
N GLU A 222 -14.18 -15.65 10.46
CA GLU A 222 -15.09 -15.16 11.50
C GLU A 222 -16.23 -16.12 11.83
N LEU A 223 -16.72 -16.89 10.84
CA LEU A 223 -17.90 -17.75 10.97
C LEU A 223 -17.64 -19.25 10.86
N GLY A 224 -16.48 -19.67 10.37
CA GLY A 224 -16.16 -21.08 10.11
C GLY A 224 -16.92 -21.73 8.95
N ILE A 225 -17.51 -20.92 8.07
CA ILE A 225 -18.06 -21.40 6.78
C ILE A 225 -16.89 -21.57 5.81
N PRO A 226 -16.76 -22.69 5.08
CA PRO A 226 -15.71 -22.85 4.08
C PRO A 226 -15.72 -21.69 3.06
N PRO A 227 -14.55 -21.14 2.64
CA PRO A 227 -14.50 -20.07 1.65
C PRO A 227 -15.22 -20.41 0.34
N ASP A 228 -15.14 -21.66 -0.13
CA ASP A 228 -15.82 -22.14 -1.34
C ASP A 228 -17.36 -22.17 -1.23
N ASP A 229 -17.89 -22.05 -0.01
CA ASP A 229 -19.32 -21.96 0.29
C ASP A 229 -19.77 -20.51 0.56
N ILE A 230 -18.91 -19.53 0.27
CA ILE A 230 -19.19 -18.10 0.41
C ILE A 230 -19.07 -17.42 -0.96
N ASP A 231 -20.21 -17.04 -1.53
CA ASP A 231 -20.23 -16.23 -2.74
C ASP A 231 -19.96 -14.77 -2.41
N VAL A 232 -19.05 -14.13 -3.15
CA VAL A 232 -18.74 -12.70 -3.02
C VAL A 232 -19.36 -11.94 -4.18
N VAL A 233 -20.16 -10.91 -3.89
CA VAL A 233 -20.81 -10.05 -4.89
C VAL A 233 -20.36 -8.61 -4.71
N HIS A 234 -19.93 -7.98 -5.80
CA HIS A 234 -19.51 -6.58 -5.83
C HIS A 234 -19.79 -5.95 -7.20
N GLY A 235 -19.81 -4.61 -7.28
CA GLY A 235 -19.86 -3.88 -8.55
C GLY A 235 -21.25 -3.64 -9.19
N ASP A 236 -22.31 -4.30 -8.72
CA ASP A 236 -23.68 -4.03 -9.17
C ASP A 236 -24.41 -3.15 -8.15
N THR A 237 -24.71 -1.90 -8.51
CA THR A 237 -25.36 -0.92 -7.63
C THR A 237 -26.79 -1.28 -7.23
N ASP A 238 -27.44 -2.17 -7.98
CA ASP A 238 -28.79 -2.66 -7.64
C ASP A 238 -28.74 -3.80 -6.61
N GLN A 239 -27.59 -4.46 -6.48
CA GLN A 239 -27.43 -5.66 -5.64
C GLN A 239 -26.49 -5.44 -4.45
N THR A 240 -25.61 -4.46 -4.49
CA THR A 240 -24.58 -4.24 -3.46
C THR A 240 -24.91 -3.05 -2.58
N PRO A 241 -24.45 -3.04 -1.30
CA PRO A 241 -24.60 -1.86 -0.47
C PRO A 241 -23.78 -0.69 -1.02
N PHE A 242 -24.19 0.53 -0.70
CA PHE A 242 -23.47 1.74 -1.11
C PHE A 242 -22.06 1.81 -0.50
N GLY A 243 -21.11 2.34 -1.26
CA GLY A 243 -19.78 2.73 -0.80
C GLY A 243 -18.98 3.37 -1.93
N LEU A 244 -17.67 3.47 -1.75
CA LEU A 244 -16.84 4.36 -2.56
C LEU A 244 -15.96 3.61 -3.58
N GLY A 245 -16.13 2.30 -3.73
CA GLY A 245 -15.35 1.51 -4.69
C GLY A 245 -13.90 1.28 -4.23
N THR A 246 -13.03 0.94 -5.18
CA THR A 246 -11.64 0.56 -4.89
C THR A 246 -10.63 1.44 -5.61
N TYR A 247 -9.75 2.02 -4.81
CA TYR A 247 -8.58 2.84 -5.14
C TYR A 247 -7.87 3.18 -3.81
N GLY A 248 -6.65 3.72 -3.79
CA GLY A 248 -6.01 4.15 -2.54
C GLY A 248 -5.88 3.02 -1.52
N SER A 249 -5.74 1.78 -2.02
CA SER A 249 -5.60 0.51 -1.31
C SER A 249 -6.61 0.35 -0.18
N ARG A 250 -7.81 0.91 -0.39
CA ARG A 250 -8.82 1.06 0.67
C ARG A 250 -9.70 -0.16 0.91
N SER A 251 -9.71 -1.12 -0.01
CA SER A 251 -10.58 -2.30 0.09
C SER A 251 -10.37 -3.07 1.39
N THR A 252 -9.13 -3.43 1.72
CA THR A 252 -8.85 -4.15 2.98
C THR A 252 -9.11 -3.27 4.20
N PRO A 253 -8.57 -2.03 4.31
CA PRO A 253 -8.80 -1.18 5.47
C PRO A 253 -10.26 -0.83 5.77
N VAL A 254 -11.11 -0.68 4.74
CA VAL A 254 -12.48 -0.19 4.91
C VAL A 254 -13.50 -1.31 4.70
N SER A 255 -13.52 -1.93 3.52
CA SER A 255 -14.44 -3.04 3.25
C SER A 255 -14.04 -4.32 3.97
N GLY A 256 -12.75 -4.57 4.21
CA GLY A 256 -12.28 -5.73 4.98
C GLY A 256 -12.70 -5.64 6.44
N ALA A 257 -12.59 -4.45 7.04
CA ALA A 257 -13.20 -4.14 8.33
C ALA A 257 -14.72 -4.36 8.32
N ALA A 258 -15.43 -3.86 7.29
CA ALA A 258 -16.88 -4.05 7.17
C ALA A 258 -17.27 -5.54 7.08
N ALA A 259 -16.53 -6.34 6.30
CA ALA A 259 -16.71 -7.78 6.17
C ALA A 259 -16.52 -8.52 7.49
N ALA A 260 -15.44 -8.22 8.23
CA ALA A 260 -15.20 -8.82 9.53
C ALA A 260 -16.31 -8.43 10.55
N LEU A 261 -16.68 -7.15 10.60
CA LEU A 261 -17.69 -6.67 11.54
C LEU A 261 -19.10 -7.17 11.22
N VAL A 262 -19.49 -7.29 9.95
CA VAL A 262 -20.79 -7.86 9.58
C VAL A 262 -20.84 -9.36 9.91
N ALA A 263 -19.73 -10.08 9.70
CA ALA A 263 -19.61 -11.48 10.10
C ALA A 263 -19.72 -11.64 11.63
N ARG A 264 -19.10 -10.74 12.40
CA ARG A 264 -19.27 -10.72 13.87
C ARG A 264 -20.71 -10.45 14.29
N LYS A 265 -21.43 -9.53 13.64
CA LYS A 265 -22.86 -9.33 13.89
C LYS A 265 -23.70 -10.57 13.61
N VAL A 266 -23.41 -11.29 12.52
CA VAL A 266 -24.04 -12.58 12.23
C VAL A 266 -23.73 -13.60 13.32
N ARG A 267 -22.47 -13.68 13.77
CA ARG A 267 -22.05 -14.57 14.86
C ARG A 267 -22.76 -14.24 16.19
N ASP A 268 -22.95 -12.96 16.51
CA ASP A 268 -23.64 -12.53 17.72
C ASP A 268 -25.13 -12.94 17.68
N LYS A 269 -25.80 -12.78 16.53
CA LYS A 269 -27.16 -13.32 16.32
C LYS A 269 -27.18 -14.85 16.43
N ALA A 270 -26.21 -15.52 15.82
CA ALA A 270 -26.08 -16.97 15.87
C ALA A 270 -25.90 -17.48 17.31
N LYS A 271 -25.18 -16.75 18.16
CA LYS A 271 -24.98 -17.08 19.57
C LYS A 271 -26.30 -17.12 20.35
N ILE A 272 -27.19 -16.17 20.09
CA ILE A 272 -28.51 -16.10 20.75
C ILE A 272 -29.38 -17.28 20.32
N ILE A 273 -29.37 -17.61 19.02
CA ILE A 273 -30.13 -18.76 18.49
C ILE A 273 -29.56 -20.07 19.04
N ALA A 274 -28.24 -20.22 19.07
CA ALA A 274 -27.55 -21.38 19.64
C ALA A 274 -27.91 -21.60 21.11
N ALA A 275 -28.00 -20.53 21.90
CA ALA A 275 -28.41 -20.60 23.31
C ALA A 275 -29.83 -21.17 23.47
N GLY A 276 -30.76 -20.75 22.60
CA GLY A 276 -32.10 -21.32 22.54
C GLY A 276 -32.12 -22.79 22.12
N MET A 277 -31.27 -23.18 21.15
CA MET A 277 -31.17 -24.58 20.68
C MET A 277 -30.58 -25.53 21.72
N LEU A 278 -29.65 -25.03 22.55
CA LEU A 278 -28.96 -25.81 23.58
C LEU A 278 -29.62 -25.66 24.96
N GLU A 279 -30.69 -24.87 25.07
CA GLU A 279 -31.42 -24.59 26.32
C GLU A 279 -30.52 -24.06 27.46
N VAL A 280 -29.54 -23.21 27.10
CA VAL A 280 -28.59 -22.59 28.04
C VAL A 280 -28.58 -21.07 27.90
N SER A 281 -27.91 -20.37 28.83
CA SER A 281 -27.65 -18.94 28.67
C SER A 281 -26.58 -18.69 27.60
N VAL A 282 -26.68 -17.55 26.90
CA VAL A 282 -25.60 -17.04 26.04
C VAL A 282 -24.26 -16.89 26.78
N ALA A 283 -24.28 -16.70 28.10
CA ALA A 283 -23.06 -16.62 28.92
C ALA A 283 -22.36 -17.99 29.06
N ASP A 284 -23.08 -19.09 28.86
CA ASP A 284 -22.59 -20.46 29.03
C ASP A 284 -22.09 -21.08 27.72
N LEU A 285 -22.04 -20.29 26.64
CA LEU A 285 -21.53 -20.71 25.34
C LEU A 285 -20.12 -20.18 25.08
N ASP A 286 -19.26 -21.08 24.62
CA ASP A 286 -17.98 -20.77 23.99
C ASP A 286 -18.07 -20.93 22.46
N TRP A 287 -17.26 -20.15 21.75
CA TRP A 287 -17.14 -20.19 20.30
C TRP A 287 -15.88 -20.96 19.91
N GLU A 288 -16.06 -21.97 19.07
CA GLU A 288 -15.01 -22.58 18.27
C GLU A 288 -15.37 -22.31 16.81
N LYS A 289 -14.38 -22.02 15.94
CA LYS A 289 -14.65 -21.65 14.54
C LYS A 289 -15.66 -22.61 13.89
N GLY A 290 -16.84 -22.10 13.55
CA GLY A 290 -17.93 -22.86 12.91
C GLY A 290 -19.01 -23.39 13.84
N LYS A 291 -18.89 -23.30 15.17
CA LYS A 291 -19.88 -23.82 16.13
C LYS A 291 -19.85 -23.12 17.49
N PHE A 292 -21.01 -23.13 18.16
CA PHE A 292 -21.09 -22.83 19.59
C PHE A 292 -21.21 -24.13 20.38
N HIS A 293 -20.58 -24.18 21.56
CA HIS A 293 -20.72 -25.30 22.48
C HIS A 293 -20.87 -24.83 23.93
N VAL A 294 -21.45 -25.67 24.78
CA VAL A 294 -21.59 -25.39 26.21
C VAL A 294 -20.22 -25.41 26.89
N LYS A 295 -19.98 -24.46 27.80
CA LYS A 295 -18.78 -24.40 28.62
C LYS A 295 -18.61 -25.68 29.45
N GLY A 296 -17.46 -26.32 29.32
CA GLY A 296 -17.15 -27.57 30.04
C GLY A 296 -17.74 -28.83 29.41
N ASP A 297 -18.62 -28.73 28.40
CA ASP A 297 -19.12 -29.86 27.62
C ASP A 297 -19.10 -29.54 26.11
N PRO A 298 -17.95 -29.79 25.44
CA PRO A 298 -17.83 -29.58 23.99
C PRO A 298 -18.71 -30.50 23.14
N SER A 299 -19.33 -31.55 23.73
CA SER A 299 -20.22 -32.46 22.99
C SER A 299 -21.62 -31.86 22.80
N ALA A 300 -22.03 -30.96 23.70
CA ALA A 300 -23.24 -30.15 23.55
C ALA A 300 -22.94 -28.93 22.66
N ALA A 301 -23.00 -29.13 21.34
CA ALA A 301 -22.63 -28.13 20.35
C ALA A 301 -23.64 -28.03 19.20
N VAL A 302 -23.73 -26.84 18.59
CA VAL A 302 -24.49 -26.58 17.36
C VAL A 302 -23.62 -25.82 16.37
N THR A 303 -23.60 -26.28 15.12
CA THR A 303 -22.81 -25.65 14.06
C THR A 303 -23.49 -24.43 13.49
N ILE A 304 -22.75 -23.60 12.75
CA ILE A 304 -23.31 -22.46 12.01
C ILE A 304 -24.39 -22.90 11.01
N ALA A 305 -24.27 -24.11 10.43
CA ALA A 305 -25.26 -24.68 9.53
C ALA A 305 -26.54 -25.10 10.28
N ASP A 306 -26.41 -25.72 11.47
CA ASP A 306 -27.56 -26.06 12.31
C ASP A 306 -28.32 -24.80 12.74
N ILE A 307 -27.57 -23.76 13.13
CA ILE A 307 -28.12 -22.46 13.53
C ILE A 307 -28.80 -21.78 12.35
N ALA A 308 -28.20 -21.79 11.15
CA ALA A 308 -28.81 -21.23 9.95
C ALA A 308 -30.11 -21.96 9.61
N MET A 309 -30.13 -23.30 9.65
CA MET A 309 -31.35 -24.09 9.44
C MET A 309 -32.43 -23.73 10.47
N ARG A 310 -32.06 -23.56 11.75
CA ARG A 310 -32.99 -23.13 12.80
C ARG A 310 -33.53 -21.73 12.55
N ALA A 311 -32.67 -20.79 12.15
CA ALA A 311 -33.03 -19.39 11.91
C ALA A 311 -34.06 -19.20 10.79
N HIS A 312 -34.04 -20.08 9.78
CA HIS A 312 -34.95 -20.07 8.63
C HIS A 312 -36.10 -21.09 8.75
N GLY A 313 -36.04 -21.99 9.72
CA GLY A 313 -36.95 -23.12 9.87
C GLY A 313 -38.21 -22.83 10.67
N ALA A 314 -39.04 -23.86 10.86
CA ALA A 314 -40.26 -23.77 11.65
C ALA A 314 -40.00 -23.85 13.17
N GLY A 315 -40.83 -23.14 13.95
CA GLY A 315 -40.80 -23.11 15.41
C GLY A 315 -40.29 -21.79 15.96
N ASP A 316 -40.35 -21.64 17.29
CA ASP A 316 -40.09 -20.35 17.94
C ASP A 316 -38.60 -20.05 18.04
N LEU A 317 -38.20 -18.85 17.62
CA LEU A 317 -36.89 -18.29 17.93
C LEU A 317 -36.91 -17.64 19.32
N PRO A 318 -35.75 -17.44 19.95
CA PRO A 318 -35.68 -16.64 21.18
C PRO A 318 -36.40 -15.30 21.02
N GLU A 319 -37.05 -14.84 22.10
CA GLU A 319 -37.86 -13.62 22.08
C GLU A 319 -37.07 -12.42 21.53
N GLY A 320 -37.67 -11.68 20.58
CA GLY A 320 -37.07 -10.52 19.94
C GLY A 320 -36.09 -10.83 18.80
N ILE A 321 -35.85 -12.10 18.47
CA ILE A 321 -35.03 -12.49 17.32
C ILE A 321 -35.91 -12.71 16.08
N GLU A 322 -35.68 -11.89 15.07
CA GLU A 322 -36.29 -12.08 13.74
C GLU A 322 -35.65 -13.27 13.00
N GLY A 323 -36.42 -13.87 12.09
CA GLY A 323 -35.95 -14.97 11.24
C GLY A 323 -34.74 -14.64 10.38
N GLY A 324 -34.14 -15.68 9.82
CA GLY A 324 -32.93 -15.60 8.99
C GLY A 324 -31.64 -15.34 9.77
N LEU A 325 -30.53 -15.35 9.06
CA LEU A 325 -29.20 -15.20 9.64
C LEU A 325 -28.39 -14.23 8.76
N ASP A 326 -28.77 -12.98 8.89
CA ASP A 326 -28.36 -11.88 8.02
C ASP A 326 -27.90 -10.69 8.86
N ALA A 327 -26.96 -9.90 8.33
CA ALA A 327 -26.60 -8.62 8.88
C ALA A 327 -26.09 -7.65 7.80
N GLN A 328 -26.16 -6.35 8.11
CA GLN A 328 -25.55 -5.30 7.31
C GLN A 328 -24.79 -4.31 8.20
N ILE A 329 -23.76 -3.70 7.63
CA ILE A 329 -23.01 -2.60 8.24
C ILE A 329 -22.54 -1.60 7.18
N CYS A 330 -22.35 -0.36 7.61
CA CYS A 330 -21.53 0.61 6.91
C CYS A 330 -20.37 0.97 7.86
N TYR A 331 -19.14 0.69 7.44
CA TYR A 331 -17.95 0.92 8.24
C TYR A 331 -17.33 2.28 7.92
N ASN A 332 -17.21 3.12 8.95
CA ASN A 332 -16.49 4.38 8.91
C ASN A 332 -15.19 4.19 9.69
N PRO A 333 -14.01 4.17 9.04
CA PRO A 333 -12.75 3.98 9.74
C PRO A 333 -12.41 5.20 10.60
N GLU A 334 -11.79 4.95 11.75
CA GLU A 334 -11.38 6.01 12.68
C GLU A 334 -10.12 6.74 12.20
N ASN A 335 -9.25 6.04 11.46
CA ASN A 335 -7.99 6.52 10.90
C ASN A 335 -7.65 5.74 9.61
N LEU A 336 -6.62 6.17 8.90
CA LEU A 336 -5.98 5.39 7.82
C LEU A 336 -5.16 4.24 8.41
N THR A 337 -4.75 3.31 7.56
CA THR A 337 -3.73 2.30 7.87
C THR A 337 -2.40 2.69 7.21
N TYR A 338 -1.28 2.43 7.89
CA TYR A 338 0.04 2.86 7.43
C TYR A 338 0.95 1.63 7.24
N PRO A 339 0.79 0.89 6.12
CA PRO A 339 1.73 -0.16 5.76
C PRO A 339 3.08 0.49 5.40
N TYR A 340 4.15 -0.30 5.43
CA TYR A 340 5.49 0.21 5.18
C TYR A 340 6.37 -0.89 4.59
N GLY A 341 7.50 -0.51 3.99
CA GLY A 341 8.39 -1.48 3.36
C GLY A 341 9.82 -0.99 3.19
N ALA A 342 10.71 -1.96 2.98
CA ALA A 342 12.14 -1.76 2.75
C ALA A 342 12.54 -2.46 1.45
N TYR A 343 12.75 -1.67 0.40
CA TYR A 343 13.03 -2.17 -0.94
C TYR A 343 14.49 -1.93 -1.30
N PHE A 344 15.09 -2.89 -1.99
CA PHE A 344 16.45 -2.82 -2.49
C PHE A 344 16.49 -3.16 -3.98
N CYS A 345 17.19 -2.33 -4.75
CA CYS A 345 17.42 -2.54 -6.17
C CYS A 345 18.93 -2.54 -6.43
N VAL A 346 19.41 -3.54 -7.17
CA VAL A 346 20.78 -3.60 -7.64
C VAL A 346 20.78 -3.49 -9.15
N VAL A 347 21.56 -2.55 -9.68
CA VAL A 347 21.67 -2.31 -11.12
C VAL A 347 23.10 -2.41 -11.61
N ASP A 348 23.24 -2.83 -12.86
CA ASP A 348 24.46 -2.72 -13.63
C ASP A 348 24.23 -1.75 -14.79
N ILE A 349 25.17 -0.84 -15.03
CA ILE A 349 25.12 0.09 -16.16
C ILE A 349 26.28 -0.21 -17.09
N ASP A 350 25.97 -0.42 -18.37
CA ASP A 350 27.00 -0.53 -19.41
C ASP A 350 27.60 0.87 -19.67
N PRO A 351 28.91 1.09 -19.43
CA PRO A 351 29.49 2.42 -19.55
C PRO A 351 29.63 2.93 -21.00
N GLY A 352 29.52 2.05 -22.00
CA GLY A 352 29.60 2.40 -23.42
C GLY A 352 28.25 2.73 -24.05
N THR A 353 27.17 2.19 -23.51
CA THR A 353 25.80 2.35 -24.05
C THR A 353 24.82 3.01 -23.07
N ALA A 354 25.21 3.17 -21.81
CA ALA A 354 24.39 3.68 -20.70
C ALA A 354 23.10 2.87 -20.44
N VAL A 355 23.01 1.65 -20.98
CA VAL A 355 21.89 0.75 -20.71
C VAL A 355 21.94 0.31 -19.25
N VAL A 356 20.83 0.53 -18.55
CA VAL A 356 20.62 0.09 -17.17
C VAL A 356 20.00 -1.31 -17.19
N LYS A 357 20.60 -2.26 -16.49
CA LYS A 357 20.03 -3.59 -16.24
C LYS A 357 19.72 -3.73 -14.77
N VAL A 358 18.46 -4.00 -14.43
CA VAL A 358 18.07 -4.39 -13.08
C VAL A 358 18.56 -5.82 -12.84
N ARG A 359 19.56 -5.97 -11.98
CA ARG A 359 20.19 -7.25 -11.68
C ARG A 359 19.39 -8.04 -10.65
N ARG A 360 18.90 -7.35 -9.62
CA ARG A 360 18.19 -7.95 -8.49
C ARG A 360 17.25 -6.93 -7.87
N PHE A 361 16.08 -7.38 -7.45
CA PHE A 361 15.11 -6.54 -6.76
C PHE A 361 14.51 -7.32 -5.58
N LEU A 362 14.62 -6.77 -4.38
CA LEU A 362 14.02 -7.30 -3.16
C LEU A 362 13.00 -6.31 -2.62
N ALA A 363 11.81 -6.78 -2.32
CA ALA A 363 10.77 -6.05 -1.61
C ALA A 363 10.44 -6.74 -0.28
N VAL A 364 10.58 -6.03 0.83
CA VAL A 364 10.07 -6.49 2.13
C VAL A 364 8.95 -5.55 2.57
N ASP A 365 7.72 -6.07 2.66
CA ASP A 365 6.52 -5.30 3.01
C ASP A 365 5.91 -5.72 4.34
N ASP A 366 5.33 -4.77 5.07
CA ASP A 366 4.50 -5.00 6.25
C ASP A 366 3.12 -4.36 6.04
N CYS A 367 2.12 -5.22 5.82
CA CYS A 367 0.70 -4.83 5.75
C CYS A 367 -0.10 -5.34 6.96
N GLY A 368 0.56 -5.54 8.10
CA GLY A 368 -0.06 -6.14 9.27
C GLY A 368 -0.55 -7.56 8.98
N THR A 369 -1.74 -7.90 9.46
CA THR A 369 -2.32 -9.23 9.25
C THR A 369 -2.53 -9.51 7.76
N GLN A 370 -1.92 -10.58 7.26
CA GLN A 370 -2.03 -11.02 5.87
C GLN A 370 -3.26 -11.91 5.68
N ILE A 371 -4.17 -11.51 4.79
CA ILE A 371 -5.35 -12.33 4.45
C ILE A 371 -4.94 -13.49 3.56
N ASN A 372 -4.18 -13.21 2.50
CA ASN A 372 -3.76 -14.21 1.53
C ASN A 372 -2.34 -13.88 1.02
N PRO A 373 -1.29 -14.56 1.53
CA PRO A 373 0.10 -14.29 1.15
C PRO A 373 0.37 -14.42 -0.36
N MET A 374 -0.28 -15.37 -1.05
CA MET A 374 -0.12 -15.57 -2.50
C MET A 374 -0.65 -14.37 -3.30
N ILE A 375 -1.82 -13.84 -2.92
CA ILE A 375 -2.37 -12.64 -3.57
C ILE A 375 -1.53 -11.41 -3.27
N ILE A 376 -1.03 -11.28 -2.03
CA ILE A 376 -0.14 -10.19 -1.63
C ILE A 376 1.15 -10.21 -2.46
N GLU A 377 1.79 -11.37 -2.60
CA GLU A 377 2.97 -11.54 -3.46
C GLU A 377 2.69 -11.12 -4.91
N GLY A 378 1.55 -11.52 -5.47
CA GLY A 378 1.13 -11.11 -6.81
C GLY A 378 0.94 -9.59 -6.97
N GLN A 379 0.37 -8.91 -5.97
CA GLN A 379 0.25 -7.44 -5.97
C GLN A 379 1.62 -6.77 -5.91
N VAL A 380 2.51 -7.26 -5.05
CA VAL A 380 3.88 -6.74 -4.92
C VAL A 380 4.64 -6.91 -6.23
N HIS A 381 4.55 -8.07 -6.89
CA HIS A 381 5.16 -8.28 -8.21
C HIS A 381 4.67 -7.27 -9.24
N GLY A 382 3.35 -7.05 -9.36
CA GLY A 382 2.78 -6.07 -10.28
C GLY A 382 3.33 -4.66 -10.03
N GLY A 383 3.31 -4.19 -8.78
CA GLY A 383 3.78 -2.84 -8.47
C GLY A 383 5.30 -2.65 -8.62
N ILE A 384 6.12 -3.71 -8.45
CA ILE A 384 7.56 -3.64 -8.76
C ILE A 384 7.77 -3.46 -10.27
N VAL A 385 7.01 -4.20 -11.09
CA VAL A 385 7.08 -4.08 -12.56
C VAL A 385 6.73 -2.66 -12.98
N ASP A 386 5.62 -2.11 -12.48
CA ASP A 386 5.22 -0.73 -12.73
C ASP A 386 6.32 0.25 -12.30
N GLY A 387 6.91 0.05 -11.11
CA GLY A 387 7.96 0.93 -10.61
C GLY A 387 9.26 0.90 -11.43
N ILE A 388 9.64 -0.26 -11.97
CA ILE A 388 10.75 -0.38 -12.93
C ILE A 388 10.42 0.37 -14.22
N GLY A 389 9.19 0.21 -14.72
CA GLY A 389 8.69 0.92 -15.90
C GLY A 389 8.74 2.44 -15.73
N MET A 390 8.14 2.97 -14.66
CA MET A 390 8.18 4.39 -14.30
C MET A 390 9.61 4.94 -14.23
N ALA A 391 10.53 4.18 -13.61
CA ALA A 391 11.88 4.65 -13.38
C ALA A 391 12.76 4.63 -14.62
N LEU A 392 12.58 3.68 -15.55
CA LEU A 392 13.53 3.43 -16.65
C LEU A 392 12.95 3.63 -18.05
N MET A 393 11.63 3.58 -18.22
CA MET A 393 11.00 3.38 -19.53
C MET A 393 9.87 4.40 -19.83
N GLU A 394 8.94 4.57 -18.90
CA GLU A 394 7.65 5.21 -19.18
C GLU A 394 7.73 6.74 -19.22
N MET A 395 7.20 7.33 -20.28
CA MET A 395 7.08 8.80 -20.42
C MET A 395 5.96 9.16 -21.39
N ILE A 396 5.11 10.11 -20.98
CA ILE A 396 4.22 10.82 -21.89
C ILE A 396 4.81 12.21 -22.13
N ALA A 397 5.48 12.38 -23.27
CA ALA A 397 6.10 13.65 -23.66
C ALA A 397 5.18 14.48 -24.56
N PHE A 398 5.42 15.78 -24.57
CA PHE A 398 4.75 16.75 -25.43
C PHE A 398 5.81 17.63 -26.09
N ASP A 399 5.61 17.99 -27.36
CA ASP A 399 6.45 18.98 -28.04
C ASP A 399 6.01 20.43 -27.72
N GLU A 400 6.74 21.41 -28.25
CA GLU A 400 6.45 22.84 -28.04
C GLU A 400 5.09 23.30 -28.59
N GLU A 401 4.51 22.55 -29.54
CA GLU A 401 3.18 22.81 -30.11
C GLU A 401 2.06 22.14 -29.29
N GLY A 402 2.41 21.28 -28.33
CA GLY A 402 1.47 20.55 -27.48
C GLY A 402 1.02 19.21 -28.06
N ASN A 403 1.69 18.67 -29.08
CA ASN A 403 1.39 17.34 -29.60
C ASN A 403 1.89 16.28 -28.62
N CYS A 404 1.09 15.26 -28.33
CA CYS A 404 1.48 14.12 -27.49
C CYS A 404 2.38 13.15 -28.28
N LEU A 405 3.61 12.94 -27.83
CA LEU A 405 4.63 12.13 -28.51
C LEU A 405 4.64 10.65 -28.06
N GLY A 406 3.97 10.32 -26.95
CA GLY A 406 3.95 8.98 -26.35
C GLY A 406 2.56 8.32 -26.35
N GLY A 407 1.73 8.59 -27.37
CA GLY A 407 0.32 8.18 -27.39
C GLY A 407 0.05 6.72 -27.78
N SER A 408 1.07 5.87 -27.89
CA SER A 408 0.92 4.46 -28.28
C SER A 408 2.02 3.58 -27.68
N LEU A 409 1.82 2.25 -27.66
CA LEU A 409 2.81 1.27 -27.19
C LEU A 409 4.06 1.14 -28.06
N MET A 410 4.16 1.88 -29.19
CA MET A 410 5.41 1.97 -29.94
C MET A 410 6.47 2.77 -29.17
N ASP A 411 6.05 3.83 -28.46
CA ASP A 411 6.94 4.78 -27.79
C ASP A 411 6.68 4.84 -26.28
N TYR A 412 5.46 4.53 -25.83
CA TYR A 412 5.16 4.30 -24.41
C TYR A 412 5.55 2.87 -24.04
N LEU A 413 6.83 2.72 -23.69
CA LEU A 413 7.40 1.42 -23.38
C LEU A 413 6.95 0.97 -21.99
N ILE A 414 6.38 -0.23 -21.92
CA ILE A 414 6.09 -0.95 -20.68
C ILE A 414 7.04 -2.14 -20.54
N PRO A 415 7.50 -2.50 -19.32
CA PRO A 415 8.39 -3.64 -19.15
C PRO A 415 7.75 -4.94 -19.64
N THR A 416 8.54 -5.78 -20.30
CA THR A 416 8.15 -7.16 -20.61
C THR A 416 8.83 -8.14 -19.65
N ALA A 417 8.59 -9.44 -19.84
CA ALA A 417 9.29 -10.48 -19.08
C ALA A 417 10.81 -10.50 -19.28
N VAL A 418 11.35 -9.78 -20.28
CA VAL A 418 12.80 -9.72 -20.55
C VAL A 418 13.49 -8.65 -19.71
N GLU A 419 12.82 -7.52 -19.44
CA GLU A 419 13.40 -6.39 -18.71
C GLU A 419 13.31 -6.58 -17.18
N VAL A 420 12.36 -7.38 -16.71
CA VAL A 420 12.10 -7.60 -15.28
C VAL A 420 12.91 -8.80 -14.76
N PRO A 421 13.71 -8.65 -13.69
CA PRO A 421 14.45 -9.76 -13.11
C PRO A 421 13.51 -10.71 -12.33
N HIS A 422 14.04 -11.82 -11.83
CA HIS A 422 13.34 -12.54 -10.77
C HIS A 422 13.15 -11.62 -9.56
N LEU A 423 11.93 -11.58 -9.03
CA LEU A 423 11.55 -10.71 -7.92
C LEU A 423 11.61 -11.51 -6.62
N GLU A 424 12.28 -10.95 -5.62
CA GLU A 424 12.33 -11.51 -4.28
C GLU A 424 11.41 -10.73 -3.36
N THR A 425 10.56 -11.43 -2.61
CA THR A 425 9.64 -10.83 -1.66
C THR A 425 9.89 -11.35 -0.25
N GLY A 426 9.67 -10.48 0.73
CA GLY A 426 9.69 -10.80 2.14
C GLY A 426 8.61 -10.00 2.87
N HIS A 427 8.37 -10.33 4.13
CA HIS A 427 7.43 -9.56 4.93
C HIS A 427 7.77 -9.54 6.42
N THR A 428 7.27 -8.53 7.11
CA THR A 428 7.10 -8.51 8.57
C THR A 428 5.60 -8.34 8.87
N VAL A 429 5.20 -8.45 10.14
CA VAL A 429 3.79 -8.36 10.54
C VAL A 429 3.66 -7.44 11.74
N THR A 430 3.15 -6.24 11.49
CA THR A 430 2.84 -5.24 12.53
C THR A 430 1.38 -4.82 12.38
N PRO A 431 0.47 -5.47 13.11
CA PRO A 431 -0.96 -5.24 12.94
C PRO A 431 -1.36 -3.78 13.14
N SER A 432 -2.38 -3.33 12.39
CA SER A 432 -3.04 -2.06 12.69
C SER A 432 -3.86 -2.20 13.98
N PRO A 433 -3.61 -1.38 15.01
CA PRO A 433 -4.29 -1.51 16.30
C PRO A 433 -5.77 -1.15 16.27
N HIS A 434 -6.22 -0.38 15.27
CA HIS A 434 -7.63 0.05 15.16
C HIS A 434 -8.44 -0.77 14.15
N HIS A 435 -7.79 -1.51 13.26
CA HIS A 435 -8.48 -2.31 12.25
C HIS A 435 -9.04 -3.61 12.86
N PRO A 436 -10.30 -4.01 12.57
CA PRO A 436 -10.95 -5.15 13.23
C PRO A 436 -10.20 -6.49 13.18
N ILE A 437 -9.37 -6.70 12.16
CA ILE A 437 -8.55 -7.90 11.98
C ILE A 437 -7.04 -7.60 11.92
N GLY A 438 -6.62 -6.37 12.23
CA GLY A 438 -5.20 -5.97 12.22
C GLY A 438 -4.55 -5.83 10.82
N ALA A 439 -5.27 -6.12 9.74
CA ALA A 439 -4.81 -5.94 8.36
C ALA A 439 -4.69 -4.46 7.94
N LYS A 440 -3.75 -4.17 7.02
CA LYS A 440 -3.58 -2.88 6.33
C LYS A 440 -3.76 -3.07 4.82
N GLY A 441 -3.82 -1.97 4.06
CA GLY A 441 -3.75 -2.03 2.60
C GLY A 441 -2.33 -2.39 2.10
N ILE A 442 -2.19 -2.84 0.86
CA ILE A 442 -0.87 -3.15 0.26
C ILE A 442 -0.80 -2.95 -1.26
N GLY A 443 -1.94 -2.88 -1.95
CA GLY A 443 -2.01 -2.97 -3.43
C GLY A 443 -1.20 -1.91 -4.18
N GLU A 444 -0.87 -0.78 -3.55
CA GLU A 444 -0.09 0.30 -4.16
C GLU A 444 1.32 0.45 -3.57
N SER A 445 1.63 -0.23 -2.45
CA SER A 445 2.91 -0.10 -1.75
C SER A 445 4.10 -0.34 -2.67
N ALA A 446 3.99 -1.36 -3.52
CA ALA A 446 5.06 -1.70 -4.44
C ALA A 446 5.27 -0.65 -5.53
N THR A 447 4.19 -0.09 -6.09
CA THR A 447 4.26 1.00 -7.08
C THR A 447 4.83 2.29 -6.45
N VAL A 448 4.64 2.48 -5.15
CA VAL A 448 5.14 3.63 -4.38
C VAL A 448 6.62 3.50 -4.03
N GLY A 449 7.03 2.36 -3.48
CA GLY A 449 8.40 2.15 -3.00
C GLY A 449 9.42 1.83 -4.11
N SER A 450 8.97 1.26 -5.22
CA SER A 450 9.88 0.78 -6.27
C SER A 450 10.59 1.87 -7.07
N PRO A 451 9.90 2.94 -7.57
CA PRO A 451 10.57 3.99 -8.33
C PRO A 451 11.78 4.62 -7.62
N PRO A 452 11.69 5.07 -6.34
CA PRO A 452 12.88 5.62 -5.67
C PRO A 452 13.98 4.57 -5.43
N ALA A 453 13.65 3.30 -5.21
CA ALA A 453 14.67 2.26 -5.08
C ALA A 453 15.49 2.10 -6.37
N VAL A 454 14.82 2.07 -7.54
CA VAL A 454 15.49 1.98 -8.85
C VAL A 454 16.29 3.24 -9.15
N VAL A 455 15.72 4.43 -8.95
CA VAL A 455 16.44 5.69 -9.20
C VAL A 455 17.65 5.83 -8.28
N ASN A 456 17.53 5.50 -7.00
CA ASN A 456 18.65 5.50 -6.06
C ASN A 456 19.75 4.54 -6.52
N ALA A 457 19.40 3.40 -7.10
CA ALA A 457 20.38 2.43 -7.61
C ALA A 457 21.15 3.00 -8.79
N VAL A 458 20.47 3.60 -9.76
CA VAL A 458 21.12 4.24 -10.91
C VAL A 458 21.99 5.42 -10.47
N VAL A 459 21.49 6.29 -9.57
CA VAL A 459 22.27 7.43 -9.06
C VAL A 459 23.51 6.96 -8.31
N ASP A 460 23.41 5.91 -7.49
CA ASP A 460 24.57 5.31 -6.81
C ASP A 460 25.58 4.73 -7.81
N ALA A 461 25.13 4.07 -8.89
CA ALA A 461 26.03 3.62 -9.96
C ALA A 461 26.78 4.78 -10.64
N LEU A 462 26.12 5.95 -10.76
CA LEU A 462 26.67 7.16 -11.38
C LEU A 462 27.47 8.05 -10.42
N ALA A 463 27.61 7.69 -9.15
CA ALA A 463 28.39 8.45 -8.17
C ALA A 463 29.84 8.79 -8.61
N PRO A 464 30.58 7.94 -9.35
CA PRO A 464 31.91 8.29 -9.88
C PRO A 464 31.92 9.51 -10.82
N PHE A 465 30.77 9.84 -11.43
CA PHE A 465 30.59 11.01 -12.30
C PHE A 465 30.12 12.26 -11.52
N GLY A 466 30.02 12.18 -10.19
CA GLY A 466 29.51 13.27 -9.34
C GLY A 466 28.00 13.49 -9.47
N VAL A 467 27.26 12.54 -10.04
CA VAL A 467 25.80 12.63 -10.16
C VAL A 467 25.15 12.41 -8.80
N ARG A 468 24.55 13.46 -8.26
CA ARG A 468 23.79 13.44 -6.99
C ARG A 468 22.30 13.14 -7.19
N HIS A 469 21.78 13.45 -8.38
CA HIS A 469 20.38 13.26 -8.75
C HIS A 469 20.23 13.25 -10.28
N ALA A 470 19.29 12.45 -10.77
CA ALA A 470 18.86 12.42 -12.16
C ALA A 470 17.33 12.23 -12.23
N ASP A 471 16.69 12.84 -13.24
CA ASP A 471 15.23 12.81 -13.40
C ASP A 471 14.78 11.59 -14.22
N MET A 472 13.64 10.99 -13.83
CA MET A 472 13.02 9.87 -14.52
C MET A 472 12.36 10.28 -15.86
N PRO A 473 12.15 9.32 -16.79
CA PRO A 473 12.77 7.99 -16.79
C PRO A 473 14.27 8.07 -17.09
N LEU A 474 15.03 7.14 -16.52
CA LEU A 474 16.48 6.98 -16.69
C LEU A 474 16.76 6.08 -17.90
N THR A 475 16.29 6.52 -19.06
CA THR A 475 16.57 5.87 -20.35
C THR A 475 18.06 5.91 -20.66
N PRO A 476 18.59 5.05 -21.56
CA PRO A 476 20.01 5.03 -21.88
C PRO A 476 20.56 6.39 -22.32
N SER A 477 19.79 7.17 -23.11
CA SER A 477 20.19 8.51 -23.52
C SER A 477 20.33 9.47 -22.34
N ARG A 478 19.39 9.46 -21.39
CA ARG A 478 19.43 10.33 -20.21
C ARG A 478 20.50 9.92 -19.21
N VAL A 479 20.76 8.62 -19.06
CA VAL A 479 21.87 8.11 -18.24
C VAL A 479 23.21 8.54 -18.86
N TRP A 480 23.35 8.42 -20.19
CA TRP A 480 24.53 8.92 -20.89
C TRP A 480 24.72 10.42 -20.70
N GLU A 481 23.67 11.22 -20.84
CA GLU A 481 23.71 12.66 -20.59
C GLU A 481 24.12 12.99 -19.16
N ALA A 482 23.61 12.24 -18.17
CA ALA A 482 24.00 12.38 -16.77
C ALA A 482 25.50 12.13 -16.55
N MET A 483 26.06 11.08 -17.17
CA MET A 483 27.50 10.79 -17.14
C MET A 483 28.34 11.94 -17.75
N GLN A 484 27.77 12.71 -18.68
CA GLN A 484 28.39 13.89 -19.30
C GLN A 484 28.14 15.20 -18.52
N GLY A 485 27.57 15.13 -17.31
CA GLY A 485 27.28 16.29 -16.47
C GLY A 485 25.94 16.99 -16.76
N ARG A 486 25.07 16.37 -17.57
CA ARG A 486 23.72 16.87 -17.91
C ARG A 486 22.64 15.97 -17.31
N ALA A 487 22.66 15.81 -16.00
CA ALA A 487 21.75 14.89 -15.28
C ALA A 487 20.29 15.37 -15.20
N ARG A 488 19.99 16.57 -15.71
CA ARG A 488 18.64 17.11 -15.84
C ARG A 488 18.39 17.39 -17.32
N PRO A 489 17.44 16.68 -17.96
CA PRO A 489 17.10 16.99 -19.35
C PRO A 489 16.59 18.44 -19.44
N PRO A 490 16.88 19.16 -20.54
CA PRO A 490 16.15 20.39 -20.85
C PRO A 490 14.66 20.03 -20.97
N ILE A 491 13.82 20.73 -20.21
CA ILE A 491 12.37 20.55 -20.19
C ILE A 491 11.79 21.06 -21.51
#